data_AF-A0A397TJP2-F1
#
_entry.id   AF-A0A397TJP2-F1
#
_cell.length_a   1.000
_cell.length_b   1.000
_cell.length_c   1.000
_cell.angle_alpha   90.00
_cell.angle_beta   90.00
_cell.angle_gamma   90.00
#
_symmetry.space_group_name_H-M   'P 1'
#
loop_
_entity.id
_entity.type
_entity.pdbx_description
1 polymer ?
#
loop_
_entity_poly.entity_id
_entity_poly.type
_entity_poly.pdbx_seq_one_letter_code
_entity_poly.pdbx_strand_id
1 'polypeptide(L)'
;MTDDTPARLGLNPTETEVYNKMTARERTTFNAQPDDNAKTIFIRVLEERDRAWREKSKIIACLLQYEEALAKNIGDESSGCNQGGIFHFDCMDLQTNTIFRTDFPRAC
;
A
#
# COMPACT_ATOMS: atom_id res chain seq x y z
N MET A 1 -1.98 26.71 18.15
CA MET A 1 -3.29 26.12 18.49
C MET A 1 -3.20 24.65 18.12
N THR A 2 -3.11 23.78 19.11
CA THR A 2 -3.26 22.34 18.89
C THR A 2 -4.70 22.10 18.49
N ASP A 3 -4.90 21.50 17.32
CA ASP A 3 -6.22 21.12 16.85
C ASP A 3 -6.69 19.93 17.69
N ASP A 4 -7.62 20.15 18.62
CA ASP A 4 -8.13 19.12 19.54
C ASP A 4 -9.10 18.14 18.87
N THR A 5 -9.31 18.26 17.55
CA THR A 5 -10.21 17.42 16.76
C THR A 5 -9.87 15.93 16.86
N PRO A 6 -8.59 15.47 16.82
CA PRO A 6 -8.26 14.05 16.98
C PRO A 6 -8.68 13.51 18.36
N ALA A 7 -8.49 14.30 19.41
CA ALA A 7 -8.90 13.93 20.77
C ALA A 7 -10.42 13.91 20.91
N ARG A 8 -11.13 14.88 20.30
CA ARG A 8 -12.59 14.95 20.30
C ARG A 8 -13.24 13.78 19.56
N LEU A 9 -12.64 13.36 18.45
CA LEU A 9 -13.14 12.25 17.64
C LEU A 9 -12.67 10.87 18.15
N GLY A 10 -11.80 10.83 19.17
CA GLY A 10 -11.28 9.59 19.72
C GLY A 10 -10.44 8.80 18.71
N LEU A 11 -9.69 9.49 17.85
CA LEU A 11 -8.88 8.86 16.80
C LEU A 11 -7.70 8.09 17.39
N ASN A 12 -7.42 6.93 16.80
CA ASN A 12 -6.20 6.19 17.09
C ASN A 12 -4.96 6.89 16.47
N PRO A 13 -3.71 6.45 16.78
CA PRO A 13 -2.51 7.09 16.26
C PRO A 13 -2.42 7.09 14.72
N THR A 14 -2.89 6.03 14.06
CA THR A 14 -2.91 5.90 12.59
C THR A 14 -3.94 6.83 11.95
N GLU A 15 -5.16 6.87 12.49
CA GLU A 15 -6.22 7.79 12.08
C GLU A 15 -5.80 9.26 12.28
N THR A 16 -5.07 9.54 13.36
CA THR A 16 -4.50 10.87 13.64
C THR A 16 -3.43 11.26 12.62
N GLU A 17 -2.59 10.32 12.19
CA GLU A 17 -1.61 10.55 11.14
C GLU A 17 -2.27 10.88 9.80
N VAL A 18 -3.32 10.13 9.43
CA VAL A 18 -4.14 10.38 8.24
C VAL A 18 -4.76 11.78 8.31
N TYR A 19 -5.34 12.15 9.46
CA TYR A 19 -5.89 13.48 9.67
C TYR A 19 -4.86 14.60 9.48
N ASN A 20 -3.64 14.41 9.99
CA ASN A 20 -2.55 15.38 9.87
C ASN A 20 -1.99 15.50 8.46
N LYS A 21 -2.09 14.44 7.66
CA LYS A 21 -1.61 14.37 6.27
C LYS A 21 -2.67 14.77 5.24
N MET A 22 -3.89 15.08 5.67
CA MET A 22 -4.96 15.52 4.77
C MET A 22 -4.52 16.72 3.93
N THR A 23 -4.76 16.62 2.63
CA THR A 23 -4.66 17.74 1.70
C THR A 23 -5.72 18.81 2.02
N ALA A 24 -5.52 20.04 1.53
CA ALA A 24 -6.48 21.12 1.71
C ALA A 24 -7.90 20.73 1.22
N ARG A 25 -8.00 19.95 0.14
CA ARG A 25 -9.28 19.48 -0.41
C ARG A 25 -9.97 18.45 0.50
N GLU A 26 -9.21 17.49 1.03
CA GLU A 26 -9.72 16.50 1.97
C GLU A 26 -10.16 17.16 3.27
N ARG A 27 -9.41 18.15 3.75
CA ARG A 27 -9.76 18.90 4.96
C ARG A 27 -11.05 19.74 4.78
N THR A 28 -11.28 20.32 3.60
CA THR A 28 -12.57 20.97 3.28
C THR A 28 -13.73 19.96 3.31
N THR A 29 -13.52 18.78 2.72
CA THR A 29 -14.55 17.73 2.66
C THR A 29 -14.84 17.15 4.04
N PHE A 30 -13.81 17.00 4.87
CA PHE A 30 -13.90 16.59 6.27
C PHE A 30 -14.68 17.61 7.11
N ASN A 31 -14.38 18.91 6.95
CA ASN A 31 -15.07 19.97 7.67
C ASN A 31 -16.54 20.13 7.25
N ALA A 32 -16.89 19.75 6.02
CA ALA A 32 -18.25 19.74 5.51
C ALA A 32 -19.09 18.55 6.01
N GLN A 33 -18.50 17.59 6.72
CA GLN A 33 -19.25 16.47 7.28
C GLN A 33 -20.22 16.93 8.38
N PRO A 34 -21.44 16.38 8.42
CA PRO A 34 -22.53 16.88 9.28
C PRO A 34 -22.33 16.59 10.77
N ASP A 35 -21.65 15.51 11.11
CA ASP A 35 -21.48 15.04 12.48
C ASP A 35 -20.12 14.36 12.69
N ASP A 36 -19.76 14.14 13.96
CA ASP A 36 -18.48 13.55 14.35
C ASP A 36 -18.35 12.08 13.93
N ASN A 37 -19.45 11.34 13.80
CA ASN A 37 -19.40 9.96 13.30
C ASN A 37 -19.10 9.93 11.79
N ALA A 38 -19.71 10.82 11.00
CA ALA A 38 -19.38 11.00 9.58
C ALA A 38 -17.91 11.41 9.38
N LYS A 39 -17.36 12.25 10.26
CA LYS A 39 -15.94 12.63 10.26
C LYS A 39 -15.01 11.44 10.54
N THR A 40 -15.34 10.62 11.54
CA THR A 40 -14.57 9.42 11.85
C THR A 40 -14.62 8.42 10.69
N ILE A 41 -15.78 8.20 10.07
CA ILE A 41 -15.91 7.34 8.88
C ILE A 41 -15.06 7.87 7.72
N PHE A 42 -15.08 9.19 7.48
CA PHE A 42 -14.27 9.80 6.43
C PHE A 42 -12.77 9.53 6.62
N ILE A 43 -12.27 9.63 7.86
CA ILE A 43 -10.87 9.33 8.17
C ILE A 43 -10.55 7.86 7.91
N ARG A 44 -11.43 6.93 8.28
CA ARG A 44 -11.24 5.49 8.02
C ARG A 44 -11.19 5.17 6.53
N VAL A 45 -12.04 5.80 5.73
CA VAL A 45 -12.00 5.64 4.27
C VAL A 45 -10.67 6.11 3.69
N LEU A 46 -10.11 7.21 4.20
CA LEU A 46 -8.79 7.68 3.78
C LEU A 46 -7.68 6.74 4.25
N GLU A 47 -7.76 6.19 5.46
CA GLU A 47 -6.82 5.19 5.96
C GLU A 47 -6.82 3.94 5.07
N GLU A 48 -8.00 3.40 4.73
CA GLU A 48 -8.16 2.25 3.84
C GLU A 48 -7.61 2.53 2.44
N ARG A 49 -7.88 3.73 1.90
CA ARG A 49 -7.34 4.17 0.62
C ARG A 49 -5.80 4.18 0.65
N ASP A 50 -5.21 4.77 1.69
CA ASP A 50 -3.77 4.83 1.87
C ASP A 50 -3.16 3.43 2.05
N ARG A 51 -3.86 2.53 2.76
CA ARG A 51 -3.47 1.11 2.88
C ARG A 51 -3.47 0.41 1.54
N ALA A 52 -4.54 0.53 0.76
CA ALA A 52 -4.64 -0.06 -0.57
C ALA A 52 -3.58 0.49 -1.53
N TRP A 53 -3.25 1.79 -1.45
CA TRP A 53 -2.15 2.38 -2.22
C TRP A 53 -0.79 1.84 -1.82
N ARG A 54 -0.56 1.60 -0.52
CA ARG A 54 0.68 0.96 -0.05
C ARG A 54 0.78 -0.47 -0.57
N GLU A 55 -0.28 -1.26 -0.47
CA GLU A 55 -0.30 -2.63 -1.01
C GLU A 55 -0.04 -2.66 -2.53
N LYS A 56 -0.70 -1.77 -3.28
CA LYS A 56 -0.45 -1.63 -4.72
C LYS A 56 0.99 -1.22 -5.03
N SER A 57 1.54 -0.28 -4.28
CA SER A 57 2.93 0.16 -4.43
C SER A 57 3.91 -0.97 -4.15
N LYS A 58 3.64 -1.81 -3.14
CA LYS A 58 4.44 -3.01 -2.85
C LYS A 58 4.46 -3.97 -4.05
N ILE A 59 3.30 -4.26 -4.64
CA ILE A 59 3.21 -5.11 -5.84
C ILE A 59 4.00 -4.52 -7.00
N ILE A 60 3.91 -3.21 -7.25
CA ILE A 60 4.67 -2.55 -8.32
C ILE A 60 6.18 -2.63 -8.06
N ALA A 61 6.64 -2.34 -6.83
CA ALA A 61 8.05 -2.45 -6.47
C ALA A 61 8.57 -3.89 -6.60
N CYS A 62 7.72 -4.87 -6.29
CA CYS A 62 8.00 -6.30 -6.43
C CYS A 62 8.13 -6.71 -7.90
N LEU A 63 7.25 -6.19 -8.78
CA LEU A 63 7.32 -6.40 -10.22
C LEU A 63 8.62 -5.84 -10.82
N LEU A 64 9.03 -4.64 -10.42
CA LEU A 64 10.29 -4.05 -10.89
C LEU A 64 11.51 -4.89 -10.45
N GLN A 65 11.52 -5.37 -9.20
CA GLN A 65 12.57 -6.29 -8.72
C GLN A 65 12.59 -7.60 -9.51
N TYR A 66 11.42 -8.12 -9.89
CA TYR A 66 11.30 -9.31 -10.72
C TYR A 66 11.82 -9.08 -12.15
N GLU A 67 11.51 -7.96 -12.79
CA GLU A 67 12.06 -7.61 -14.11
C GLU A 67 13.59 -7.49 -14.10
N GLU A 68 14.15 -6.85 -13.06
CA GLU A 68 15.61 -6.81 -12.89
C GLU A 68 16.23 -8.19 -12.66
N ALA A 69 15.57 -9.06 -11.88
CA ALA A 69 16.02 -10.43 -11.65
C ALA A 69 15.94 -11.26 -12.93
N LEU A 70 14.88 -11.10 -13.73
CA LEU A 70 14.76 -11.74 -15.05
C LEU A 70 15.87 -11.27 -15.99
N ALA A 71 16.10 -9.95 -16.09
CA ALA A 71 17.14 -9.40 -16.95
C ALA A 71 18.54 -9.94 -16.61
N LYS A 72 18.82 -10.24 -15.34
CA LYS A 72 20.07 -10.87 -14.88
C LYS A 72 20.14 -12.37 -15.14
N ASN A 73 18.99 -13.06 -15.25
CA ASN A 73 18.89 -14.51 -15.42
C ASN A 73 18.70 -14.97 -16.89
N ILE A 74 18.65 -14.06 -17.87
CA ILE A 74 18.66 -14.40 -19.32
C ILE A 74 19.96 -15.13 -19.76
N GLY A 75 20.93 -15.32 -18.85
CA GLY A 75 22.12 -16.13 -19.10
C GLY A 75 21.95 -17.65 -18.96
N ASP A 76 20.80 -18.17 -18.53
CA ASP A 76 20.61 -19.62 -18.25
C ASP A 76 19.34 -20.20 -18.93
N GLU A 77 19.20 -19.94 -20.23
CA GLU A 77 18.19 -20.60 -21.08
C GLU A 77 18.53 -22.08 -21.34
N SER A 78 18.47 -22.93 -20.30
CA SER A 78 18.52 -24.38 -20.51
C SER A 78 17.83 -25.20 -19.43
N SER A 79 16.55 -24.93 -19.13
CA SER A 79 15.68 -26.00 -18.63
C SER A 79 14.21 -25.77 -19.00
N GLY A 80 13.62 -26.81 -19.59
CA GLY A 80 12.40 -26.74 -20.39
C GLY A 80 11.16 -26.25 -19.65
N CYS A 81 10.40 -25.39 -20.34
CA CYS A 81 9.03 -25.04 -20.00
C CYS A 81 8.10 -26.24 -20.22
N ASN A 82 7.94 -27.07 -19.18
CA ASN A 82 6.91 -28.12 -19.12
C ASN A 82 6.34 -28.19 -17.70
N GLN A 83 5.67 -27.13 -17.23
CA GLN A 83 4.62 -27.17 -16.20
C GLN A 83 4.18 -25.74 -15.88
N GLY A 84 2.87 -25.48 -15.99
CA GLY A 84 2.27 -24.26 -15.41
C GLY A 84 2.49 -24.29 -13.90
N GLY A 85 3.42 -23.45 -13.43
CA GLY A 85 3.82 -23.35 -12.04
C GLY A 85 3.66 -21.94 -11.52
N ILE A 86 3.36 -21.81 -10.23
CA ILE A 86 3.44 -20.55 -9.51
C ILE A 86 4.91 -20.35 -9.12
N PHE A 87 5.51 -19.24 -9.55
CA PHE A 87 6.79 -18.84 -9.02
C PHE A 87 6.58 -17.99 -7.79
N HIS A 88 7.22 -18.43 -6.71
CA HIS A 88 7.34 -17.63 -5.52
C HIS A 88 8.51 -16.67 -5.68
N PHE A 89 8.24 -15.38 -5.55
CA PHE A 89 9.25 -14.34 -5.56
C PHE A 89 9.21 -13.57 -4.24
N ASP A 90 10.33 -13.60 -3.51
CA ASP A 90 10.48 -12.88 -2.25
C ASP A 90 10.89 -11.45 -2.56
N CYS A 91 9.97 -10.52 -2.31
CA CYS A 91 10.13 -9.10 -2.60
C CYS A 91 10.48 -8.33 -1.34
N MET A 92 11.43 -7.40 -1.48
CA MET A 92 11.73 -6.46 -0.41
C MET A 92 10.80 -5.25 -0.51
N ASP A 93 10.04 -5.00 0.56
CA ASP A 93 9.33 -3.75 0.77
C ASP A 93 10.33 -2.66 1.18
N LEU A 94 10.68 -1.79 0.24
CA LEU A 94 11.65 -0.70 0.44
C LEU A 94 11.19 0.35 1.46
N GLN A 95 9.89 0.45 1.79
CA GLN A 95 9.39 1.40 2.78
C GLN A 95 9.51 0.89 4.20
N THR A 96 9.34 -0.42 4.40
CA THR A 96 9.34 -1.05 5.74
C THR A 96 10.57 -1.91 5.99
N ASN A 97 11.42 -2.11 4.97
CA ASN A 97 12.55 -3.02 4.98
C ASN A 97 12.16 -4.45 5.40
N THR A 98 10.98 -4.90 4.95
CA THR A 98 10.47 -6.26 5.22
C THR A 98 10.41 -7.07 3.93
N ILE A 99 10.54 -8.39 4.05
CA ILE A 99 10.39 -9.30 2.91
C ILE A 99 8.95 -9.82 2.91
N PHE A 100 8.29 -9.75 1.76
CA PHE A 100 6.99 -10.36 1.55
C PHE A 100 7.03 -11.24 0.29
N ARG A 101 6.37 -12.40 0.37
CA ARG A 101 6.32 -13.36 -0.71
C ARG A 101 5.15 -13.04 -1.63
N THR A 102 5.42 -12.95 -2.93
CA THR A 102 4.40 -12.79 -3.96
C THR A 102 4.45 -13.95 -4.94
N ASP A 103 3.27 -14.42 -5.30
CA ASP A 103 3.06 -15.52 -6.23
C ASP A 103 2.79 -14.95 -7.62
N PHE A 104 3.71 -15.18 -8.55
CA PHE A 104 3.53 -14.81 -9.95
C PHE A 104 3.20 -16.04 -10.79
N PRO A 105 2.13 -16.01 -11.59
CA PRO A 105 1.88 -17.05 -12.57
C PRO A 105 2.98 -17.00 -13.63
N ARG A 106 3.65 -18.13 -13.91
CA ARG A 106 4.58 -18.22 -15.03
C ARG A 106 3.79 -18.06 -16.33
N ALA A 107 3.93 -16.91 -17.00
CA ALA A 107 3.56 -16.79 -18.40
C ALA A 107 4.71 -17.38 -19.23
N CYS A 108 4.43 -18.50 -19.91
CA CYS A 108 5.27 -18.97 -21.01
C CYS A 108 4.93 -18.19 -22.28
#